data_AF-A0A536K493-F1
#
_entry.id   AF-A0A536K493-F1
#
_cell.length_a   1.000
_cell.length_b   1.000
_cell.length_c   1.000
_cell.angle_alpha   90.00
_cell.angle_beta   90.00
_cell.angle_gamma   90.00
#
_symmetry.space_group_name_H-M   'P 1'
#
loop_
_entity.id
_entity.type
_entity.pdbx_description
1 polymer ?
#
loop_
_entity_poly.entity_id
_entity_poly.type
_entity_poly.pdbx_seq_one_letter_code
_entity_poly.pdbx_strand_id
1 'polypeptide(L)'
;MWQTAPGHGEALVVGILALACWLLLGRRLYRASPVSLRLGTALAAFSGGAHLGLVGGSHGAVTNLLFFVDGVALLAIAPLAFSGLAWRLPAALLLAGTVLAYLVYLLAGWEAPDQVGLATKLVEIAALGLLLIPVGPRPRLPWVRWPAVLLAVPMLTIGSGLVTWGVTLARPDATHQHLGATVKVAAGTPTPEEKAYADWLLTQTRAAIAPYRDTRLAFAAGYRPQSSAGAVHWINDALVKAGPALDPNHPQGLVYVTGRHGPVLVGAMFQGRKVGDFGPDPGGPLTAWHEHEHICFSPAGFDLESPYAGCPLGSVSVSVPPMLHVWIVPNPGGPFAIDLDPRVIRAIQRA
;
A
#
# COMPACT_ATOMS: atom_id res chain seq x y z
N MET A 1 -11.11 3.38 1.99
CA MET A 1 -11.79 2.30 1.22
C MET A 1 -10.90 2.05 0.02
N TRP A 2 -10.18 0.92 0.01
CA TRP A 2 -9.20 0.56 -1.01
C TRP A 2 -9.82 0.67 -2.41
N GLN A 3 -9.46 1.72 -3.16
CA GLN A 3 -9.75 1.76 -4.58
C GLN A 3 -8.78 0.78 -5.24
N THR A 4 -9.21 -0.47 -5.35
CA THR A 4 -8.54 -1.46 -6.18
C THR A 4 -8.54 -0.94 -7.62
N ALA A 5 -7.38 -0.85 -8.26
CA ALA A 5 -7.30 -0.42 -9.66
C ALA A 5 -8.24 -1.28 -10.53
N PRO A 6 -8.84 -0.72 -11.60
CA PRO A 6 -9.72 -1.46 -12.49
C PRO A 6 -9.01 -2.73 -13.00
N GLY A 7 -9.57 -3.91 -12.73
CA GLY A 7 -8.98 -5.22 -13.07
C GLY A 7 -8.53 -6.07 -11.86
N HIS A 8 -8.22 -5.45 -10.72
CA HIS A 8 -7.77 -6.17 -9.52
C HIS A 8 -8.87 -7.06 -8.89
N GLY A 9 -10.13 -6.61 -8.94
CA GLY A 9 -11.28 -7.40 -8.50
C GLY A 9 -11.53 -8.63 -9.38
N GLU A 10 -11.25 -8.53 -10.68
CA GLU A 10 -11.44 -9.62 -11.64
C GLU A 10 -10.43 -10.74 -11.39
N ALA A 11 -9.16 -10.40 -11.18
CA ALA A 11 -8.12 -11.34 -10.80
C ALA A 11 -8.50 -12.15 -9.53
N LEU A 12 -8.99 -11.47 -8.49
CA LEU A 12 -9.42 -12.14 -7.26
C LEU A 12 -10.62 -13.08 -7.50
N VAL A 13 -11.64 -12.62 -8.23
CA VAL A 13 -12.85 -13.42 -8.50
C VAL A 13 -12.49 -14.65 -9.33
N VAL A 14 -11.73 -14.49 -10.40
CA VAL A 14 -11.34 -15.62 -11.27
C VAL A 14 -10.42 -16.59 -10.52
N GLY A 15 -9.51 -16.08 -9.67
CA GLY A 15 -8.69 -16.90 -8.77
C GLY A 15 -9.54 -17.75 -7.80
N ILE A 16 -10.54 -17.16 -7.15
CA ILE A 16 -11.47 -17.88 -6.26
C ILE A 16 -12.27 -18.93 -7.03
N LEU A 17 -12.78 -18.60 -8.22
CA LEU A 17 -13.52 -19.53 -9.06
C LEU A 17 -12.66 -20.72 -9.50
N ALA A 18 -11.42 -20.47 -9.91
CA ALA A 18 -10.47 -21.52 -10.29
C ALA A 18 -10.15 -22.45 -9.11
N LEU A 19 -9.92 -21.88 -7.92
CA LEU A 19 -9.72 -22.64 -6.68
C LEU A 19 -10.95 -23.50 -6.36
N ALA A 20 -12.15 -22.92 -6.39
CA ALA A 20 -13.39 -23.64 -6.11
C ALA A 20 -13.60 -24.79 -7.12
N CYS A 21 -13.39 -24.52 -8.40
CA CYS A 21 -13.47 -25.50 -9.48
C CYS A 21 -12.50 -26.68 -9.23
N TRP A 22 -11.24 -26.38 -8.89
CA TRP A 22 -10.25 -27.40 -8.55
C TRP A 22 -10.65 -28.24 -7.33
N LEU A 23 -11.10 -27.62 -6.25
CA LEU A 23 -11.53 -28.30 -5.03
C LEU A 23 -12.78 -29.19 -5.25
N LEU A 24 -13.62 -28.84 -6.22
CA LEU A 24 -14.80 -29.62 -6.59
C LEU A 24 -14.46 -30.80 -7.52
N LEU A 25 -13.63 -30.56 -8.54
CA LEU A 25 -13.27 -31.57 -9.55
C LEU A 25 -12.22 -32.58 -9.06
N GLY A 26 -11.31 -32.18 -8.17
CA GLY A 26 -10.22 -33.03 -7.68
C GLY A 26 -10.58 -34.03 -6.58
N ARG A 27 -11.83 -34.04 -6.08
CA ARG A 27 -12.22 -34.60 -4.77
C ARG A 27 -11.72 -36.02 -4.44
N ARG A 28 -11.63 -36.94 -5.39
CA ARG A 28 -11.25 -38.35 -5.11
C ARG A 28 -9.73 -38.56 -4.99
N LEU A 29 -8.94 -38.07 -5.94
CA LEU A 29 -7.47 -38.19 -5.94
C LEU A 29 -6.80 -37.20 -4.98
N TYR A 30 -7.43 -36.04 -4.80
CA TYR A 30 -6.97 -34.97 -3.92
C TYR A 30 -7.00 -35.40 -2.45
N ARG A 31 -8.09 -36.02 -1.97
CA ARG A 31 -8.26 -36.36 -0.53
C ARG A 31 -7.27 -37.42 -0.02
N ALA A 32 -6.81 -38.31 -0.89
CA ALA A 32 -5.83 -39.35 -0.54
C ALA A 32 -4.38 -38.87 -0.56
N SER A 33 -4.13 -37.62 -0.99
CA SER A 33 -2.79 -37.09 -1.20
C SER A 33 -2.26 -36.28 0.00
N PRO A 34 -0.93 -36.14 0.14
CA PRO A 34 -0.32 -35.35 1.20
C PRO A 34 -0.81 -33.89 1.23
N VAL A 35 -0.87 -33.31 2.43
CA VAL A 35 -1.31 -31.91 2.66
C VAL A 35 -0.53 -30.92 1.78
N SER A 36 0.78 -31.08 1.67
CA SER A 36 1.63 -30.19 0.87
C SER A 36 1.24 -30.18 -0.61
N LEU A 37 0.98 -31.35 -1.19
CA LEU A 37 0.55 -31.48 -2.59
C LEU A 37 -0.84 -30.86 -2.80
N ARG A 38 -1.75 -31.10 -1.85
CA ARG A 38 -3.11 -30.54 -1.87
C ARG A 38 -3.11 -29.02 -1.83
N LEU A 39 -2.35 -28.44 -0.90
CA LEU A 39 -2.26 -26.99 -0.75
C LEU A 39 -1.48 -26.37 -1.92
N GLY A 40 -0.35 -26.93 -2.32
CA GLY A 40 0.46 -26.41 -3.42
C GLY A 40 -0.29 -26.36 -4.75
N THR A 41 -1.04 -27.41 -5.09
CA THR A 41 -1.87 -27.42 -6.32
C THR A 41 -3.07 -26.48 -6.24
N ALA A 42 -3.65 -26.29 -5.04
CA ALA A 42 -4.73 -25.32 -4.82
C ALA A 42 -4.25 -23.87 -4.97
N LEU A 43 -3.08 -23.55 -4.42
CA LEU A 43 -2.44 -22.25 -4.59
C LEU A 43 -2.05 -21.98 -6.04
N ALA A 44 -1.50 -22.98 -6.75
CA ALA A 44 -1.22 -22.87 -8.18
C ALA A 44 -2.50 -22.63 -9.01
N ALA A 45 -3.60 -23.30 -8.67
CA ALA A 45 -4.88 -23.10 -9.33
C ALA A 45 -5.45 -21.69 -9.09
N PHE A 46 -5.37 -21.18 -7.85
CA PHE A 46 -5.73 -19.80 -7.54
C PHE A 46 -4.89 -18.81 -8.35
N SER A 47 -3.56 -18.99 -8.37
CA SER A 47 -2.65 -18.11 -9.12
C SER A 47 -2.92 -18.13 -10.62
N GLY A 48 -3.17 -19.31 -11.19
CA GLY A 48 -3.53 -19.45 -12.59
C GLY A 48 -4.84 -18.74 -12.94
N GLY A 49 -5.86 -18.84 -12.07
CA GLY A 49 -7.09 -18.08 -12.21
C GLY A 49 -6.86 -16.56 -12.10
N ALA A 50 -6.04 -16.12 -11.16
CA ALA A 50 -5.69 -14.71 -11.01
C ALA A 50 -5.02 -14.15 -12.27
N HIS A 51 -4.06 -14.87 -12.84
CA HIS A 51 -3.40 -14.49 -14.10
C HIS A 51 -4.39 -14.41 -15.28
N LEU A 52 -5.34 -15.36 -15.38
CA LEU A 52 -6.38 -15.28 -16.41
C LEU A 52 -7.31 -14.07 -16.22
N GLY A 53 -7.62 -13.71 -14.98
CA GLY A 53 -8.41 -12.52 -14.67
C GLY A 53 -7.71 -11.21 -15.07
N LEU A 54 -6.39 -11.21 -15.22
CA LEU A 54 -5.60 -10.04 -15.64
C LEU A 54 -5.51 -9.85 -17.16
N VAL A 55 -5.90 -10.85 -17.96
CA VAL A 55 -5.82 -10.79 -19.45
C VAL A 55 -6.67 -9.65 -20.04
N GLY A 56 -7.77 -9.28 -19.37
CA GLY A 56 -8.66 -8.19 -19.77
C GLY A 56 -8.24 -6.81 -19.28
N GLY A 57 -7.14 -6.71 -18.53
CA GLY A 57 -6.65 -5.44 -17.98
C GLY A 57 -6.14 -4.47 -19.05
N SER A 58 -5.83 -3.25 -18.63
CA SER A 58 -5.30 -2.18 -19.50
C SER A 58 -3.84 -2.38 -19.91
N HIS A 59 -3.33 -3.61 -19.93
CA HIS A 59 -1.96 -3.91 -20.35
C HIS A 59 -1.84 -4.03 -21.88
N GLY A 60 -0.60 -4.03 -22.39
CA GLY A 60 -0.34 -4.25 -23.81
C GLY A 60 -0.63 -5.70 -24.25
N ALA A 61 -0.83 -5.91 -25.56
CA ALA A 61 -1.20 -7.20 -26.13
C ALA A 61 -0.22 -8.34 -25.78
N VAL A 62 1.08 -8.04 -25.69
CA VAL A 62 2.11 -9.03 -25.30
C VAL A 62 1.94 -9.45 -23.85
N THR A 63 1.71 -8.50 -22.94
CA THR A 63 1.52 -8.78 -21.51
C THR A 63 0.24 -9.56 -21.27
N ASN A 64 -0.85 -9.22 -21.97
CA ASN A 64 -2.10 -9.99 -21.91
C ASN A 64 -1.91 -11.44 -22.40
N LEU A 65 -1.14 -11.64 -23.47
CA LEU A 65 -0.80 -12.99 -23.94
C LEU A 65 0.04 -13.76 -22.91
N LEU A 66 1.02 -13.11 -22.28
CA LEU A 66 1.85 -13.73 -21.25
C LEU A 66 1.00 -14.14 -20.04
N PHE A 67 0.10 -13.27 -19.56
CA PHE A 67 -0.85 -13.61 -18.50
C PHE A 67 -1.74 -14.79 -18.88
N PHE A 68 -2.22 -14.85 -20.12
CA PHE A 68 -3.03 -15.96 -20.59
C PHE A 68 -2.25 -17.28 -20.60
N VAL A 69 -1.07 -17.30 -21.23
CA VAL A 69 -0.22 -18.49 -21.33
C VAL A 69 0.17 -18.99 -19.94
N ASP A 70 0.56 -18.08 -19.07
CA ASP A 70 0.98 -18.39 -17.71
C ASP A 70 -0.19 -18.89 -16.85
N GLY A 71 -1.34 -18.24 -16.94
CA GLY A 71 -2.56 -18.66 -16.26
C GLY A 71 -2.99 -20.09 -16.62
N VAL A 72 -2.96 -20.43 -17.91
CA VAL A 72 -3.23 -21.79 -18.39
C VAL A 72 -2.18 -22.78 -17.88
N ALA A 73 -0.89 -22.42 -17.93
CA ALA A 73 0.19 -23.28 -17.50
C ALA A 73 0.13 -23.58 -15.97
N LEU A 74 -0.18 -22.58 -15.15
CA LEU A 74 -0.36 -22.72 -13.71
C LEU A 74 -1.57 -23.60 -13.36
N LEU A 75 -2.70 -23.42 -14.07
CA LEU A 75 -3.86 -24.31 -13.93
C LEU A 75 -3.55 -25.77 -14.30
N ALA A 76 -2.64 -25.99 -15.26
CA ALA A 76 -2.24 -27.32 -15.67
C ALA A 76 -1.38 -28.07 -14.64
N ILE A 77 -0.73 -27.38 -13.68
CA ILE A 77 0.04 -28.02 -12.60
C ILE A 77 -0.84 -29.02 -11.84
N ALA A 78 -2.06 -28.60 -11.52
CA ALA A 78 -2.98 -29.37 -10.70
C ALA A 78 -3.35 -30.73 -11.31
N PRO A 79 -3.90 -30.86 -12.53
CA PRO A 79 -4.16 -32.17 -13.14
C PRO A 79 -2.89 -32.97 -13.45
N LEU A 80 -1.78 -32.33 -13.85
CA LEU A 80 -0.51 -33.02 -14.10
C LEU A 80 0.09 -33.63 -12.84
N ALA A 81 -0.14 -33.02 -11.68
CA ALA A 81 0.33 -33.55 -10.41
C ALA A 81 -0.21 -34.96 -10.08
N PHE A 82 -1.34 -35.33 -10.69
CA PHE A 82 -2.02 -36.62 -10.49
C PHE A 82 -2.03 -37.52 -11.75
N SER A 83 -1.30 -37.15 -12.81
CA SER A 83 -1.28 -37.91 -14.08
C SER A 83 -0.17 -38.95 -14.18
N GLY A 84 0.72 -39.04 -13.18
CA GLY A 84 1.89 -39.92 -13.19
C GLY A 84 3.07 -39.42 -14.04
N LEU A 85 2.92 -38.27 -14.73
CA LEU A 85 4.00 -37.64 -15.49
C LEU A 85 5.03 -36.96 -14.59
N ALA A 86 6.23 -36.69 -15.12
CA ALA A 86 7.25 -35.90 -14.44
C ALA A 86 6.87 -34.41 -14.43
N TRP A 87 6.14 -33.98 -13.40
CA TRP A 87 5.55 -32.63 -13.33
C TRP A 87 6.30 -31.65 -12.41
N ARG A 88 7.06 -32.15 -11.43
CA ARG A 88 7.65 -31.29 -10.36
C ARG A 88 8.67 -30.28 -10.86
N LEU A 89 9.58 -30.70 -11.73
CA LEU A 89 10.60 -29.78 -12.27
C LEU A 89 9.97 -28.73 -13.19
N PRO A 90 9.09 -29.08 -14.17
CA PRO A 90 8.35 -28.10 -14.93
C PRO A 90 7.54 -27.12 -14.07
N ALA A 91 6.82 -27.61 -13.05
CA ALA A 91 6.04 -26.76 -12.14
C ALA A 91 6.94 -25.80 -11.34
N ALA A 92 8.10 -26.28 -10.87
CA ALA A 92 9.05 -25.43 -10.14
C ALA A 92 9.67 -24.35 -11.03
N LEU A 93 10.03 -24.71 -12.28
CA LEU A 93 10.55 -23.74 -13.25
C LEU A 93 9.51 -22.70 -13.64
N LEU A 94 8.25 -23.12 -13.80
CA LEU A 94 7.14 -22.21 -14.08
C LEU A 94 6.97 -21.20 -12.93
N LEU A 95 6.75 -21.67 -11.70
CA LEU A 95 6.54 -20.80 -10.52
C LEU A 95 7.73 -19.91 -10.17
N ALA A 96 8.97 -20.36 -10.42
CA ALA A 96 10.13 -19.49 -10.28
C ALA A 96 10.21 -18.47 -11.43
N GLY A 97 9.87 -18.90 -12.65
CA GLY A 97 9.84 -18.06 -13.84
C GLY A 97 8.82 -16.93 -13.75
N THR A 98 7.65 -17.18 -13.19
CA THR A 98 6.61 -16.15 -12.98
C THR A 98 7.07 -15.04 -12.04
N VAL A 99 7.76 -15.41 -10.95
CA VAL A 99 8.36 -14.46 -10.00
C VAL A 99 9.46 -13.66 -10.68
N LEU A 100 10.39 -14.32 -11.39
CA LEU A 100 11.48 -13.65 -12.11
C LEU A 100 10.96 -12.72 -13.20
N ALA A 101 9.95 -13.13 -13.97
CA ALA A 101 9.34 -12.30 -15.00
C ALA A 101 8.75 -11.01 -14.40
N TYR A 102 8.04 -11.11 -13.27
CA TYR A 102 7.53 -9.94 -12.56
C TYR A 102 8.66 -8.99 -12.12
N LEU A 103 9.74 -9.53 -11.56
CA LEU A 103 10.91 -8.71 -11.17
C LEU A 103 11.54 -7.98 -12.38
N VAL A 104 11.61 -8.63 -13.54
CA VAL A 104 12.08 -7.99 -14.78
C VAL A 104 11.16 -6.84 -15.18
N TYR A 105 9.84 -7.02 -15.10
CA TYR A 105 8.86 -5.96 -15.39
C TYR A 105 9.03 -4.75 -14.48
N LEU A 106 9.23 -4.97 -13.16
CA LEU A 106 9.49 -3.91 -12.20
C LEU A 106 10.79 -3.14 -12.51
N LEU A 107 11.89 -3.88 -12.73
CA LEU A 107 13.20 -3.28 -13.02
C LEU A 107 13.17 -2.49 -14.35
N ALA A 108 12.53 -3.04 -15.39
CA ALA A 108 12.36 -2.38 -16.68
C ALA A 108 11.41 -1.17 -16.62
N GLY A 109 10.60 -1.04 -15.57
CA GLY A 109 9.61 0.04 -15.44
C GLY A 109 8.41 -0.11 -16.34
N TRP A 110 8.11 -1.34 -16.77
CA TRP A 110 6.90 -1.65 -17.52
C TRP A 110 5.69 -1.80 -16.61
N GLU A 111 5.93 -2.02 -15.32
CA GLU A 111 4.92 -2.13 -14.28
C GLU A 111 5.48 -1.56 -12.96
N ALA A 112 4.61 -0.99 -12.14
CA ALA A 112 4.93 -0.57 -10.78
C ALA A 112 4.51 -1.66 -9.79
N PRO A 113 5.18 -1.81 -8.64
CA PRO A 113 4.74 -2.78 -7.63
C PRO A 113 3.32 -2.46 -7.17
N ASP A 114 2.43 -3.45 -7.30
CA ASP A 114 1.01 -3.32 -6.99
C ASP A 114 0.53 -4.46 -6.08
N GLN A 115 -0.61 -4.28 -5.42
CA GLN A 115 -1.13 -5.23 -4.45
C GLN A 115 -1.41 -6.62 -5.05
N VAL A 116 -1.94 -6.69 -6.28
CA VAL A 116 -2.32 -7.96 -6.91
C VAL A 116 -1.08 -8.69 -7.42
N GLY A 117 -0.16 -8.00 -8.07
CA GLY A 117 1.12 -8.56 -8.49
C GLY A 117 1.88 -9.16 -7.32
N LEU A 118 2.04 -8.39 -6.23
CA LEU A 118 2.74 -8.82 -5.02
C LEU A 118 2.06 -10.00 -4.31
N ALA A 119 0.74 -9.94 -4.10
CA ALA A 119 -0.01 -11.02 -3.48
C ALA A 119 0.07 -12.31 -4.29
N THR A 120 -0.02 -12.20 -5.62
CA THR A 120 0.07 -13.35 -6.52
C THR A 120 1.47 -13.97 -6.48
N LYS A 121 2.54 -13.17 -6.49
CA LYS A 121 3.90 -13.70 -6.35
C LYS A 121 4.13 -14.40 -4.99
N LEU A 122 3.54 -13.90 -3.89
CA LEU A 122 3.59 -14.60 -2.61
C LEU A 122 2.90 -15.96 -2.64
N VAL A 123 1.71 -16.03 -3.27
CA VAL A 123 0.99 -17.28 -3.48
C VAL A 123 1.84 -18.28 -4.28
N GLU A 124 2.52 -17.81 -5.34
CA GLU A 124 3.38 -18.65 -6.18
C GLU A 124 4.62 -19.16 -5.44
N ILE A 125 5.27 -18.31 -4.64
CA ILE A 125 6.40 -18.71 -3.81
C ILE A 125 5.97 -19.76 -2.77
N ALA A 126 4.80 -19.57 -2.16
CA ALA A 126 4.24 -20.55 -1.22
C ALA A 126 3.89 -21.88 -1.92
N ALA A 127 3.29 -21.82 -3.11
CA ALA A 127 3.01 -23.00 -3.93
C ALA A 127 4.30 -23.74 -4.29
N LEU A 128 5.34 -23.02 -4.71
CA LEU A 128 6.67 -23.56 -5.03
C LEU A 128 7.26 -24.30 -3.83
N GLY A 129 7.28 -23.66 -2.66
CA GLY A 129 7.77 -24.26 -1.43
C GLY A 129 7.04 -25.56 -1.07
N LEU A 130 5.71 -25.56 -1.13
CA LEU A 130 4.88 -26.73 -0.83
C LEU A 130 5.07 -27.88 -1.83
N LEU A 131 5.17 -27.58 -3.12
CA LEU A 131 5.33 -28.60 -4.17
C LEU A 131 6.73 -29.21 -4.21
N LEU A 132 7.74 -28.50 -3.68
CA LEU A 132 9.10 -29.00 -3.53
C LEU A 132 9.29 -29.92 -2.31
N ILE A 133 8.34 -29.95 -1.37
CA ILE A 133 8.39 -30.87 -0.22
C ILE A 133 8.35 -32.32 -0.71
N PRO A 134 9.41 -33.12 -0.47
CA PRO A 134 9.43 -34.52 -0.88
C PRO A 134 8.37 -35.32 -0.11
N VAL A 135 7.47 -35.98 -0.84
CA VAL A 135 6.52 -36.95 -0.28
C VAL A 135 6.91 -38.35 -0.75
N GLY A 136 7.59 -39.11 0.12
CA GLY A 136 8.12 -40.45 -0.15
C GLY A 136 9.26 -40.87 0.80
N PRO A 137 9.71 -42.14 0.79
CA PRO A 137 10.80 -42.61 1.64
C PRO A 137 12.12 -41.90 1.30
N ARG A 138 13.02 -41.82 2.30
CA ARG A 138 14.22 -40.96 2.36
C ARG A 138 14.91 -40.79 0.98
N PRO A 139 15.14 -39.56 0.51
CA PRO A 139 15.80 -39.33 -0.77
C PRO A 139 17.23 -39.87 -0.74
N ARG A 140 17.69 -40.45 -1.87
CA ARG A 140 19.06 -41.00 -2.03
C ARG A 140 20.18 -39.94 -1.88
N LEU A 141 19.87 -38.65 -2.07
CA LEU A 141 20.77 -37.52 -1.80
C LEU A 141 20.05 -36.47 -0.91
N PRO A 142 20.03 -36.63 0.43
CA PRO A 142 19.34 -35.71 1.32
C PRO A 142 20.08 -34.37 1.50
N TRP A 143 21.40 -34.35 1.34
CA TRP A 143 22.26 -33.19 1.65
C TRP A 143 22.21 -32.03 0.65
N VAL A 144 21.75 -32.25 -0.59
CA VAL A 144 21.68 -31.19 -1.63
C VAL A 144 20.25 -30.64 -1.80
N ARG A 145 19.22 -31.45 -1.57
CA ARG A 145 17.82 -31.08 -1.87
C ARG A 145 17.14 -30.24 -0.79
N TRP A 146 17.43 -30.52 0.49
CA TRP A 146 16.88 -29.75 1.59
C TRP A 146 17.39 -28.30 1.67
N PRO A 147 18.72 -28.03 1.55
CA PRO A 147 19.20 -26.66 1.53
C PRO A 147 18.71 -25.87 0.31
N ALA A 148 18.58 -26.49 -0.87
CA ALA A 148 18.07 -25.79 -2.05
C ALA A 148 16.62 -25.27 -1.87
N VAL A 149 15.73 -26.02 -1.22
CA VAL A 149 14.35 -25.56 -0.92
C VAL A 149 14.33 -24.59 0.26
N LEU A 150 15.12 -24.86 1.31
CA LEU A 150 15.26 -24.01 2.51
C LEU A 150 15.96 -22.68 2.22
N LEU A 151 16.75 -22.56 1.15
CA LEU A 151 17.39 -21.31 0.72
C LEU A 151 16.63 -20.64 -0.44
N ALA A 152 16.21 -21.39 -1.47
CA ALA A 152 15.62 -20.75 -2.66
C ALA A 152 14.30 -20.04 -2.36
N VAL A 153 13.44 -20.59 -1.50
CA VAL A 153 12.16 -19.96 -1.14
C VAL A 153 12.40 -18.68 -0.32
N PRO A 154 13.16 -18.69 0.79
CA PRO A 154 13.52 -17.45 1.48
C PRO A 154 14.30 -16.45 0.63
N MET A 155 15.22 -16.90 -0.23
CA MET A 155 15.95 -15.99 -1.14
C MET A 155 15.03 -15.36 -2.18
N LEU A 156 14.03 -16.08 -2.71
CA LEU A 156 13.02 -15.51 -3.62
C LEU A 156 12.12 -14.51 -2.88
N THR A 157 11.70 -14.81 -1.65
CA THR A 157 10.93 -13.87 -0.84
C THR A 157 11.75 -12.62 -0.50
N ILE A 158 12.95 -12.78 0.07
CA ILE A 158 13.81 -11.65 0.43
C ILE A 158 14.21 -10.85 -0.82
N GLY A 159 14.62 -11.54 -1.89
CA GLY A 159 15.04 -10.91 -3.14
C GLY A 159 13.91 -10.13 -3.81
N SER A 160 12.69 -10.70 -3.89
CA SER A 160 11.54 -9.97 -4.45
C SER A 160 11.17 -8.76 -3.59
N GLY A 161 11.15 -8.91 -2.26
CA GLY A 161 10.93 -7.78 -1.36
C GLY A 161 11.96 -6.67 -1.50
N LEU A 162 13.25 -7.01 -1.62
CA LEU A 162 14.33 -6.03 -1.82
C LEU A 162 14.23 -5.30 -3.17
N VAL A 163 13.86 -6.00 -4.25
CA VAL A 163 13.65 -5.38 -5.56
C VAL A 163 12.45 -4.44 -5.53
N THR A 164 11.34 -4.85 -4.93
CA THR A 164 10.16 -3.99 -4.75
C THR A 164 10.52 -2.71 -4.01
N TRP A 165 11.18 -2.81 -2.85
CA TRP A 165 11.68 -1.64 -2.13
C TRP A 165 12.62 -0.78 -2.96
N GLY A 166 13.59 -1.40 -3.63
CA GLY A 166 14.57 -0.69 -4.45
C GLY A 166 13.92 0.11 -5.57
N VAL A 167 12.93 -0.47 -6.26
CA VAL A 167 12.19 0.21 -7.33
C VAL A 167 11.31 1.33 -6.77
N THR A 168 10.56 1.07 -5.70
CA THR A 168 9.71 2.10 -5.06
C THR A 168 10.53 3.28 -4.54
N LEU A 169 11.69 3.02 -3.92
CA LEU A 169 12.59 4.09 -3.45
C LEU A 169 13.26 4.84 -4.60
N ALA A 170 13.60 4.15 -5.69
CA ALA A 170 14.21 4.77 -6.86
C ALA A 170 13.22 5.56 -7.73
N ARG A 171 11.92 5.24 -7.66
CA ARG A 171 10.85 5.84 -8.44
C ARG A 171 9.64 6.12 -7.53
N PRO A 172 9.72 7.12 -6.66
CA PRO A 172 8.59 7.48 -5.79
C PRO A 172 7.36 7.82 -6.65
N ASP A 173 6.24 7.17 -6.37
CA ASP A 173 4.94 7.46 -7.00
C ASP A 173 4.43 8.82 -6.49
N ALA A 174 3.83 9.61 -7.38
CA ALA A 174 3.17 10.88 -7.05
C ALA A 174 2.07 10.75 -5.98
N THR A 175 1.49 9.56 -5.81
CA THR A 175 0.52 9.23 -4.76
C THR A 175 1.17 8.91 -3.42
N HIS A 176 2.48 8.64 -3.36
CA HIS A 176 3.21 8.29 -2.13
C HIS A 176 4.27 9.35 -1.85
N GLN A 177 3.85 10.49 -1.28
CA GLN A 177 4.77 11.59 -0.99
C GLN A 177 5.66 11.32 0.23
N HIS A 178 5.24 10.46 1.16
CA HIS A 178 6.07 9.93 2.25
C HIS A 178 5.49 8.62 2.84
N LEU A 179 6.23 8.00 3.77
CA LEU A 179 5.90 6.72 4.40
C LEU A 179 4.47 6.67 4.97
N GLY A 180 3.63 5.82 4.37
CA GLY A 180 2.25 5.58 4.80
C GLY A 180 1.22 6.59 4.28
N ALA A 181 1.60 7.68 3.60
CA ALA A 181 0.64 8.66 3.09
C ALA A 181 0.26 8.38 1.62
N THR A 182 -1.02 8.11 1.36
CA THR A 182 -1.63 8.08 0.03
C THR A 182 -2.28 9.43 -0.28
N VAL A 183 -1.86 10.06 -1.38
CA VAL A 183 -2.38 11.35 -1.84
C VAL A 183 -3.49 11.10 -2.83
N LYS A 184 -4.63 11.78 -2.64
CA LYS A 184 -5.61 11.93 -3.71
C LYS A 184 -5.04 12.94 -4.71
N VAL A 185 -4.30 12.43 -5.69
CA VAL A 185 -3.76 13.26 -6.77
C VAL A 185 -4.91 13.69 -7.67
N ALA A 186 -5.32 14.95 -7.59
CA ALA A 186 -6.02 15.57 -8.71
C ALA A 186 -5.01 15.70 -9.86
N ALA A 187 -5.23 14.99 -10.96
CA ALA A 187 -4.30 14.99 -12.09
C ALA A 187 -4.43 16.29 -12.90
N GLY A 188 -3.30 16.90 -13.29
CA GLY A 188 -3.25 17.98 -14.28
C GLY A 188 -2.57 19.26 -13.81
N THR A 189 -2.50 20.24 -14.70
CA THR A 189 -2.07 21.61 -14.38
C THR A 189 -3.26 22.36 -13.76
N PRO A 190 -3.10 23.02 -12.59
CA PRO A 190 -4.20 23.71 -11.94
C PRO A 190 -4.84 24.77 -12.84
N THR A 191 -6.17 24.82 -12.85
CA THR A 191 -6.92 25.86 -13.53
C THR A 191 -6.77 27.21 -12.80
N PRO A 192 -7.04 28.35 -13.49
CA PRO A 192 -7.08 29.65 -12.83
C PRO A 192 -8.06 29.71 -11.65
N GLU A 193 -9.20 29.04 -11.76
CA GLU A 193 -10.23 28.96 -10.70
C GLU A 193 -9.72 28.15 -9.49
N GLU A 194 -9.07 27.01 -9.73
CA GLU A 194 -8.47 26.18 -8.67
C GLU A 194 -7.37 26.95 -7.93
N LYS A 195 -6.54 27.69 -8.67
CA LYS A 195 -5.51 28.56 -8.08
C LYS A 195 -6.11 29.69 -7.26
N ALA A 196 -7.14 30.36 -7.77
CA ALA A 196 -7.83 31.41 -7.04
C ALA A 196 -8.47 30.88 -5.75
N TYR A 197 -9.03 29.66 -5.79
CA TYR A 197 -9.56 29.01 -4.60
C TYR A 197 -8.46 28.67 -3.59
N ALA A 198 -7.33 28.10 -4.04
CA ALA A 198 -6.20 27.81 -3.17
C ALA A 198 -5.67 29.08 -2.48
N ASP A 199 -5.51 30.18 -3.21
CA ASP A 199 -5.08 31.46 -2.65
C ASP A 199 -6.10 32.03 -1.65
N TRP A 200 -7.40 31.90 -1.95
CA TRP A 200 -8.48 32.29 -1.04
C TRP A 200 -8.44 31.45 0.24
N LEU A 201 -8.35 30.13 0.12
CA LEU A 201 -8.32 29.19 1.24
C LEU A 201 -7.15 29.50 2.19
N LEU A 202 -5.95 29.73 1.65
CA LEU A 202 -4.79 30.12 2.44
C LEU A 202 -5.02 31.44 3.18
N THR A 203 -5.54 32.45 2.48
CA THR A 203 -5.75 33.79 3.03
C THR A 203 -6.80 33.77 4.15
N GLN A 204 -7.95 33.13 3.91
CA GLN A 204 -9.02 33.04 4.90
C GLN A 204 -8.59 32.20 6.10
N THR A 205 -7.92 31.07 5.88
CA THR A 205 -7.45 30.21 6.97
C THR A 205 -6.47 30.97 7.85
N ARG A 206 -5.52 31.69 7.26
CA ARG A 206 -4.56 32.52 8.00
C ARG A 206 -5.24 33.57 8.87
N ALA A 207 -6.28 34.23 8.36
CA ALA A 207 -7.03 35.23 9.12
C ALA A 207 -7.82 34.59 10.26
N ALA A 208 -8.55 33.50 9.97
CA ALA A 208 -9.42 32.81 10.90
C ALA A 208 -8.66 32.21 12.09
N ILE A 209 -7.48 31.63 11.87
CA ILE A 209 -6.70 31.00 12.95
C ILE A 209 -5.79 31.97 13.71
N ALA A 210 -5.69 33.23 13.28
CA ALA A 210 -4.80 34.21 13.91
C ALA A 210 -5.01 34.38 15.43
N PRO A 211 -6.25 34.38 15.98
CA PRO A 211 -6.47 34.44 17.42
C PRO A 211 -5.87 33.25 18.17
N TYR A 212 -5.81 32.07 17.55
CA TYR A 212 -5.31 30.85 18.18
C TYR A 212 -3.78 30.80 18.33
N ARG A 213 -3.07 31.87 17.96
CA ARG A 213 -1.70 32.10 18.44
C ARG A 213 -1.67 32.13 19.97
N ASP A 214 -2.73 32.61 20.61
CA ASP A 214 -2.98 32.35 22.02
C ASP A 214 -3.61 30.96 22.19
N THR A 215 -2.83 30.03 22.73
CA THR A 215 -3.27 28.65 22.98
C THR A 215 -4.46 28.58 23.93
N ARG A 216 -4.68 29.57 24.80
CA ARG A 216 -5.86 29.62 25.68
C ARG A 216 -7.15 29.78 24.88
N LEU A 217 -7.11 30.58 23.83
CA LEU A 217 -8.25 30.73 22.92
C LEU A 217 -8.49 29.45 22.11
N ALA A 218 -7.43 28.75 21.71
CA ALA A 218 -7.55 27.44 21.07
C ALA A 218 -8.20 26.41 22.02
N PHE A 219 -7.74 26.34 23.28
CA PHE A 219 -8.35 25.48 24.29
C PHE A 219 -9.82 25.83 24.55
N ALA A 220 -10.14 27.12 24.67
CA ALA A 220 -11.51 27.61 24.87
C ALA A 220 -12.42 27.26 23.68
N ALA A 221 -11.89 27.29 22.45
CA ALA A 221 -12.57 26.88 21.24
C ALA A 221 -12.70 25.35 21.06
N GLY A 222 -12.13 24.55 21.98
CA GLY A 222 -12.29 23.09 22.00
C GLY A 222 -11.13 22.30 21.38
N TYR A 223 -10.06 22.94 20.93
CA TYR A 223 -8.89 22.25 20.40
C TYR A 223 -8.06 21.59 21.52
N ARG A 224 -7.60 20.35 21.30
CA ARG A 224 -6.79 19.58 22.26
C ARG A 224 -5.59 18.93 21.56
N PRO A 225 -4.38 18.96 22.14
CA PRO A 225 -3.21 18.32 21.54
C PRO A 225 -3.38 16.79 21.47
N GLN A 226 -3.08 16.18 20.33
CA GLN A 226 -3.11 14.73 20.15
C GLN A 226 -1.71 14.07 20.02
N SER A 227 -0.66 14.84 19.70
CA SER A 227 0.71 14.31 19.62
C SER A 227 1.68 15.11 20.51
N SER A 228 2.86 14.54 20.76
CA SER A 228 3.89 15.15 21.63
C SER A 228 5.22 15.45 20.94
N ALA A 229 5.34 15.20 19.62
CA ALA A 229 6.59 15.37 18.88
C ALA A 229 6.36 16.02 17.51
N GLY A 230 7.31 16.87 17.09
CA GLY A 230 7.29 17.54 15.78
C GLY A 230 6.25 18.66 15.68
N ALA A 231 5.53 18.68 14.55
CA ALA A 231 4.35 19.51 14.36
C ALA A 231 3.16 18.82 15.07
N VAL A 232 2.71 19.43 16.16
CA VAL A 232 1.66 18.92 17.03
C VAL A 232 0.30 19.34 16.50
N HIS A 233 -0.53 18.35 16.17
CA HIS A 233 -1.93 18.56 15.82
C HIS A 233 -2.78 18.74 17.07
N TRP A 234 -3.50 19.84 17.13
CA TRP A 234 -4.50 20.14 18.13
C TRP A 234 -5.88 19.99 17.48
N ILE A 235 -6.63 18.98 17.88
CA ILE A 235 -7.85 18.56 17.20
C ILE A 235 -9.09 19.03 17.96
N ASN A 236 -10.11 19.44 17.22
CA ASN A 236 -11.45 19.67 17.73
C ASN A 236 -12.39 18.54 17.26
N ASP A 237 -12.63 17.57 18.15
CA ASP A 237 -13.43 16.38 17.83
C ASP A 237 -14.88 16.70 17.45
N ALA A 238 -15.43 17.82 17.94
CA ALA A 238 -16.79 18.23 17.58
C ALA A 238 -16.86 18.64 16.10
N LEU A 239 -15.85 19.37 15.62
CA LEU A 239 -15.73 19.76 14.21
C LEU A 239 -15.41 18.54 13.32
N VAL A 240 -14.57 17.61 13.78
CA VAL A 240 -14.33 16.34 13.06
C VAL A 240 -15.64 15.58 12.88
N LYS A 241 -16.46 15.46 13.93
CA LYS A 241 -17.75 14.75 13.88
C LYS A 241 -18.77 15.42 12.95
N ALA A 242 -18.72 16.74 12.82
CA ALA A 242 -19.62 17.49 11.95
C ALA A 242 -19.43 17.16 10.46
N GLY A 243 -18.22 16.74 10.05
CA GLY A 243 -17.95 16.28 8.69
C GLY A 243 -16.78 16.99 8.01
N PRO A 244 -16.30 16.45 6.88
CA PRO A 244 -15.27 17.08 6.09
C PRO A 244 -15.82 18.35 5.42
N ALA A 245 -15.57 19.49 6.05
CA ALA A 245 -15.83 20.81 5.49
C ALA A 245 -14.51 21.56 5.34
N LEU A 246 -14.28 22.14 4.16
CA LEU A 246 -13.23 23.14 3.93
C LEU A 246 -13.77 24.53 4.31
N ASP A 247 -14.12 24.70 5.58
CA ASP A 247 -14.51 26.00 6.15
C ASP A 247 -13.32 26.63 6.88
N PRO A 248 -12.68 27.67 6.33
CA PRO A 248 -11.53 28.33 6.95
C PRO A 248 -11.77 28.82 8.38
N ASN A 249 -13.02 29.09 8.76
CA ASN A 249 -13.37 29.59 10.09
C ASN A 249 -13.44 28.49 11.15
N HIS A 250 -13.59 27.23 10.72
CA HIS A 250 -13.78 26.08 11.60
C HIS A 250 -12.91 24.89 11.16
N PRO A 251 -11.57 25.04 11.11
CA PRO A 251 -10.71 23.92 10.78
C PRO A 251 -10.80 22.84 11.86
N GLN A 252 -10.80 21.57 11.46
CA GLN A 252 -10.89 20.44 12.39
C GLN A 252 -9.62 20.31 13.27
N GLY A 253 -8.49 20.82 12.79
CA GLY A 253 -7.24 20.85 13.53
C GLY A 253 -6.46 22.17 13.37
N LEU A 254 -5.70 22.50 14.40
CA LEU A 254 -4.65 23.52 14.40
C LEU A 254 -3.30 22.83 14.50
N VAL A 255 -2.28 23.39 13.86
CA VAL A 255 -0.93 22.80 13.87
C VAL A 255 0.04 23.74 14.56
N TYR A 256 0.73 23.23 15.58
CA TYR A 256 1.72 23.97 16.35
C TYR A 256 3.09 23.30 16.26
N VAL A 257 4.17 24.07 16.24
CA VAL A 257 5.52 23.57 16.52
C VAL A 257 5.93 24.03 17.90
N THR A 258 6.42 23.12 18.73
CA THR A 258 6.94 23.48 20.06
C THR A 258 8.28 24.21 19.92
N GLY A 259 8.27 25.53 20.08
CA GLY A 259 9.47 26.38 20.12
C GLY A 259 10.09 26.46 21.52
N ARG A 260 11.19 27.20 21.68
CA ARG A 260 11.82 27.42 23.01
C ARG A 260 10.91 28.11 24.00
N HIS A 261 10.07 29.02 23.50
CA HIS A 261 9.18 29.86 24.31
C HIS A 261 7.73 29.34 24.37
N GLY A 262 7.48 28.12 23.86
CA GLY A 262 6.17 27.50 23.84
C GLY A 262 5.65 27.20 22.42
N PRO A 263 4.37 26.80 22.30
CA PRO A 263 3.77 26.43 21.02
C PRO A 263 3.68 27.61 20.05
N VAL A 264 4.17 27.41 18.83
CA VAL A 264 4.09 28.38 17.72
C VAL A 264 3.08 27.87 16.71
N LEU A 265 2.02 28.62 16.44
CA LEU A 265 1.00 28.26 15.45
C LEU A 265 1.60 28.34 14.03
N VAL A 266 1.58 27.23 13.29
CA VAL A 266 2.20 27.11 11.96
C VAL A 266 1.20 26.79 10.84
N GLY A 267 0.00 26.35 11.17
CA GLY A 267 -1.01 26.03 10.16
C GLY A 267 -2.34 25.55 10.74
N ALA A 268 -3.23 25.15 9.83
CA ALA A 268 -4.46 24.45 10.14
C ALA A 268 -4.52 23.13 9.36
N MET A 269 -5.40 22.24 9.81
CA MET A 269 -5.63 20.93 9.20
C MET A 269 -7.13 20.71 9.06
N PHE A 270 -7.57 20.39 7.85
CA PHE A 270 -8.91 19.90 7.57
C PHE A 270 -8.90 18.39 7.57
N GLN A 271 -9.93 17.75 8.12
CA GLN A 271 -9.94 16.30 8.30
C GLN A 271 -11.29 15.67 7.96
N GLY A 272 -11.25 14.49 7.34
CA GLY A 272 -12.38 13.58 7.21
C GLY A 272 -12.81 12.95 8.55
N ARG A 273 -14.04 12.41 8.57
CA ARG A 273 -14.58 11.73 9.76
C ARG A 273 -13.98 10.34 9.96
N LYS A 274 -13.65 9.68 8.87
CA LYS A 274 -13.21 8.29 8.82
C LYS A 274 -12.34 8.06 7.59
N VAL A 275 -11.67 6.91 7.57
CA VAL A 275 -10.85 6.49 6.43
C VAL A 275 -11.66 6.48 5.13
N GLY A 276 -11.11 7.07 4.08
CA GLY A 276 -11.71 7.28 2.75
C GLY A 276 -12.73 8.42 2.66
N ASP A 277 -12.98 9.16 3.74
CA ASP A 277 -13.93 10.30 3.77
C ASP A 277 -13.24 11.60 3.35
N PHE A 278 -12.83 11.67 2.09
CA PHE A 278 -12.17 12.85 1.52
C PHE A 278 -13.14 14.03 1.46
N GLY A 279 -12.67 15.22 1.87
CA GLY A 279 -13.43 16.45 1.71
C GLY A 279 -13.51 16.94 0.26
N PRO A 280 -14.22 18.06 0.04
CA PRO A 280 -14.27 18.69 -1.28
C PRO A 280 -12.86 19.10 -1.73
N ASP A 281 -12.62 19.15 -3.05
CA ASP A 281 -11.31 19.52 -3.60
C ASP A 281 -11.42 20.62 -4.68
N PRO A 282 -11.91 21.81 -4.32
CA PRO A 282 -12.09 22.93 -5.25
C PRO A 282 -10.78 23.60 -5.69
N GLY A 283 -9.66 23.34 -5.01
CA GLY A 283 -8.33 23.79 -5.44
C GLY A 283 -7.57 22.75 -6.27
N GLY A 284 -8.21 21.61 -6.57
CA GLY A 284 -7.68 20.54 -7.40
C GLY A 284 -6.25 20.15 -7.03
N PRO A 285 -5.30 20.11 -7.99
CA PRO A 285 -3.93 19.62 -7.75
C PRO A 285 -3.15 20.45 -6.72
N LEU A 286 -3.60 21.65 -6.35
CA LEU A 286 -2.94 22.51 -5.36
C LEU A 286 -3.35 22.20 -3.92
N THR A 287 -4.53 21.63 -3.70
CA THR A 287 -5.11 21.38 -2.37
C THR A 287 -5.29 19.88 -2.13
N ALA A 288 -4.29 19.10 -2.51
CA ALA A 288 -4.39 17.64 -2.47
C ALA A 288 -4.58 17.12 -1.05
N TRP A 289 -5.71 16.49 -0.81
CA TRP A 289 -5.94 15.68 0.37
C TRP A 289 -5.01 14.48 0.37
N HIS A 290 -4.53 14.09 1.54
CA HIS A 290 -3.79 12.85 1.73
C HIS A 290 -4.32 12.08 2.93
N GLU A 291 -4.17 10.77 2.89
CA GLU A 291 -4.60 9.85 3.94
C GLU A 291 -3.37 9.08 4.39
N HIS A 292 -3.09 9.00 5.69
CA HIS A 292 -2.08 8.04 6.13
C HIS A 292 -2.75 6.70 6.31
N GLU A 293 -2.55 5.82 5.35
CA GLU A 293 -2.92 4.43 5.50
C GLU A 293 -1.73 3.69 6.13
N HIS A 294 -1.96 2.48 6.65
CA HIS A 294 -0.86 1.52 6.69
C HIS A 294 0.30 1.86 7.66
N ILE A 295 0.08 2.69 8.69
CA ILE A 295 1.13 2.99 9.69
C ILE A 295 1.27 1.81 10.64
N CYS A 296 2.45 1.19 10.70
CA CYS A 296 2.71 0.08 11.62
C CYS A 296 3.19 0.58 12.98
N PHE A 297 2.39 0.30 14.00
CA PHE A 297 2.73 0.54 15.40
C PHE A 297 3.18 -0.74 16.08
N SER A 298 4.37 -0.73 16.67
CA SER A 298 4.84 -1.78 17.59
C SER A 298 5.23 -1.20 18.95
N PRO A 299 5.35 -2.02 19.99
CA PRO A 299 5.87 -1.59 21.29
C PRO A 299 7.28 -0.97 21.22
N ALA A 300 8.04 -1.21 20.15
CA ALA A 300 9.38 -0.68 19.91
C ALA A 300 9.38 0.66 19.15
N GLY A 301 8.23 1.13 18.63
CA GLY A 301 8.10 2.40 17.93
C GLY A 301 7.36 2.28 16.59
N PHE A 302 7.71 3.17 15.66
CA PHE A 302 7.21 3.12 14.28
C PHE A 302 7.98 2.06 13.50
N ASP A 303 7.25 1.14 12.89
CA ASP A 303 7.81 0.15 11.97
C ASP A 303 7.46 0.48 10.52
N LEU A 304 8.31 0.04 9.61
CA LEU A 304 8.04 0.10 8.18
C LEU A 304 7.10 -1.05 7.79
N GLU A 305 6.13 -0.79 6.92
CA GLU A 305 5.40 -1.87 6.28
C GLU A 305 6.36 -2.77 5.48
N SER A 306 6.08 -4.07 5.49
CA SER A 306 6.78 -5.00 4.60
C SER A 306 6.51 -4.64 3.14
N PRO A 307 7.38 -5.05 2.19
CA PRO A 307 7.16 -4.83 0.75
C PRO A 307 5.86 -5.40 0.19
N TYR A 308 5.11 -6.16 0.99
CA TYR A 308 3.87 -6.82 0.63
C TYR A 308 2.65 -6.21 1.33
N ALA A 309 2.74 -4.93 1.72
CA ALA A 309 1.67 -4.15 2.37
C ALA A 309 1.15 -4.79 3.67
N GLY A 310 2.07 -5.34 4.47
CA GLY A 310 1.76 -5.96 5.77
C GLY A 310 2.69 -5.46 6.86
N CYS A 311 2.14 -5.17 8.04
CA CYS A 311 2.96 -4.79 9.19
C CYS A 311 3.82 -5.96 9.70
N PRO A 312 4.99 -5.68 10.30
CA PRO A 312 5.80 -6.71 10.95
C PRO A 312 4.99 -7.50 11.99
N LEU A 313 5.40 -8.74 12.23
CA LEU A 313 4.78 -9.58 13.26
C LEU A 313 4.85 -8.89 14.62
N GLY A 314 3.69 -8.73 15.27
CA GLY A 314 3.58 -8.03 16.55
C GLY A 314 3.26 -6.54 16.44
N SER A 315 3.13 -6.01 15.22
CA SER A 315 2.72 -4.64 14.95
C SER A 315 1.25 -4.57 14.52
N VAL A 316 0.58 -3.46 14.83
CA VAL A 316 -0.79 -3.17 14.38
C VAL A 316 -0.76 -2.11 13.29
N SER A 317 -1.49 -2.34 12.20
CA SER A 317 -1.68 -1.35 11.14
C SER A 317 -2.76 -0.37 11.57
N VAL A 318 -2.46 0.93 11.50
CA VAL A 318 -3.40 2.01 11.80
C VAL A 318 -3.45 2.93 10.58
N SER A 319 -4.66 3.15 10.07
CA SER A 319 -4.94 4.18 9.09
C SER A 319 -5.65 5.34 9.78
N VAL A 320 -5.24 6.57 9.47
CA VAL A 320 -5.88 7.80 9.93
C VAL A 320 -6.77 8.36 8.81
N PRO A 321 -7.84 9.11 9.12
CA PRO A 321 -8.69 9.72 8.10
C PRO A 321 -7.92 10.70 7.17
N PRO A 322 -8.46 11.01 5.98
CA PRO A 322 -7.83 11.96 5.07
C PRO A 322 -7.73 13.35 5.68
N MET A 323 -6.67 14.06 5.37
CA MET A 323 -6.42 15.42 5.83
C MET A 323 -5.82 16.31 4.73
N LEU A 324 -5.98 17.62 4.93
CA LEU A 324 -5.44 18.67 4.08
C LEU A 324 -4.84 19.73 5.00
N HIS A 325 -3.54 19.99 4.85
CA HIS A 325 -2.84 21.01 5.63
C HIS A 325 -2.79 22.34 4.90
N VAL A 326 -2.92 23.41 5.68
CA VAL A 326 -2.72 24.79 5.22
C VAL A 326 -1.66 25.44 6.11
N TRP A 327 -0.45 25.56 5.57
CA TRP A 327 0.69 26.16 6.25
C TRP A 327 0.66 27.67 6.12
N ILE A 328 0.63 28.37 7.25
CA ILE A 328 0.66 29.84 7.29
C ILE A 328 2.09 30.41 7.37
N VAL A 329 3.08 29.53 7.53
CA VAL A 329 4.51 29.85 7.50
C VAL A 329 5.12 29.47 6.14
N PRO A 330 6.23 30.11 5.72
CA PRO A 330 6.93 29.71 4.50
C PRO A 330 7.39 28.26 4.57
N ASN A 331 6.93 27.44 3.63
CA ASN A 331 7.30 26.03 3.49
C ASN A 331 7.83 25.79 2.07
N PRO A 332 9.02 25.18 1.89
CA PRO A 332 9.60 24.95 0.56
C PRO A 332 8.68 24.18 -0.40
N GLY A 333 7.88 23.23 0.09
CA GLY A 333 6.89 22.50 -0.71
C GLY A 333 5.62 23.29 -1.03
N GLY A 334 5.52 24.55 -0.57
CA GLY A 334 4.33 25.39 -0.72
C GLY A 334 3.37 25.34 0.48
N PRO A 335 2.34 26.21 0.47
CA PRO A 335 1.40 26.36 1.59
C PRO A 335 0.48 25.16 1.79
N PHE A 336 0.34 24.28 0.80
CA PHE A 336 -0.49 23.08 0.84
C PHE A 336 0.32 21.79 0.72
N ALA A 337 1.65 21.87 0.92
CA ALA A 337 2.46 20.65 1.00
C ALA A 337 1.91 19.74 2.09
N ILE A 338 2.06 18.44 1.91
CA ILE A 338 1.59 17.45 2.89
C ILE A 338 2.28 17.63 4.23
N ASP A 339 3.60 17.81 4.23
CA ASP A 339 4.39 17.99 5.43
C ASP A 339 4.95 19.40 5.55
N LEU A 340 5.15 19.83 6.81
CA LEU A 340 6.01 20.95 7.11
C LEU A 340 7.48 20.51 7.05
N ASP A 341 8.31 21.21 6.26
CA ASP A 341 9.71 20.82 6.07
C ASP A 341 10.46 20.71 7.42
N PRO A 342 11.18 19.61 7.69
CA PRO A 342 11.91 19.42 8.94
C PRO A 342 12.91 20.54 9.28
N ARG A 343 13.44 21.26 8.27
CA ARG A 343 14.31 22.43 8.45
C ARG A 343 13.53 23.60 9.04
N VAL A 344 12.27 23.80 8.63
CA VAL A 344 11.38 24.83 9.17
C VAL A 344 11.03 24.49 10.62
N ILE A 345 10.69 23.24 10.92
CA ILE A 345 10.44 22.76 12.29
C ILE A 345 11.65 23.05 13.18
N ARG A 346 12.85 22.65 12.75
CA ARG A 346 14.10 22.89 13.51
C ARG A 346 14.41 24.37 13.68
N ALA A 347 14.10 25.21 12.71
CA ALA A 347 14.31 26.64 12.81
C ALA A 347 13.41 27.25 13.91
N ILE A 348 12.13 26.89 13.93
CA ILE A 348 11.17 27.34 14.96
C ILE A 348 11.55 26.81 16.34
N GLN A 349 12.02 25.56 16.43
CA GLN A 349 12.50 24.96 17.69
C GLN A 349 13.75 25.65 18.25
N ARG A 350 14.52 26.35 17.42
CA ARG A 350 15.75 27.03 17.84
C ARG A 350 15.55 28.51 18.13
N ALA A 351 14.53 29.13 17.53
CA ALA A 351 14.08 30.48 17.82
C ALA A 351 13.49 30.57 19.23
#